data_AF-A0A7L8ADU9-F1
#
_entry.id   AF-A0A7L8ADU9-F1
#
_cell.length_a   1.000
_cell.length_b   1.000
_cell.length_c   1.000
_cell.angle_alpha   90.00
_cell.angle_beta   90.00
_cell.angle_gamma   90.00
#
_symmetry.space_group_name_H-M   'P 1'
#
loop_
_entity.id
_entity.type
_entity.pdbx_description
1 polymer ?
#
loop_
_entity_poly.entity_id
_entity_poly.type
_entity_poly.pdbx_seq_one_letter_code
_entity_poly.pdbx_strand_id
1 'polypeptide(L)' 'MEDKIEETLNYYTFKSNEVLNSINSNSNLTVDEIIEKAAKLSELEYKITALEVVKEN' A
#
# COMPACT_ATOMS: atom_id res chain seq x y z
N MET A 1 0.26 -14.82 16.77
CA MET A 1 1.22 -13.80 16.27
C MET A 1 1.11 -13.73 14.77
N GLU A 2 1.09 -14.89 14.12
CA GLU A 2 0.70 -15.09 12.71
C GLU A 2 -0.62 -14.39 12.33
N ASP A 3 -1.70 -14.58 13.11
CA ASP A 3 -3.00 -13.90 12.87
C ASP A 3 -2.89 -12.37 12.83
N LYS A 4 -2.01 -11.79 13.68
CA LYS A 4 -1.80 -10.33 13.72
C LYS A 4 -1.00 -9.84 12.52
N ILE A 5 -0.06 -10.64 12.03
CA ILE A 5 0.71 -10.34 10.82
C ILE A 5 -0.22 -10.40 9.61
N GLU A 6 -1.09 -11.40 9.53
CA GLU A 6 -2.08 -11.53 8.45
C GLU A 6 -3.11 -10.40 8.46
N GLU A 7 -3.67 -10.04 9.62
CA GLU A 7 -4.57 -8.89 9.74
C GLU A 7 -3.88 -7.58 9.30
N THR A 8 -2.61 -7.40 9.67
CA THR A 8 -1.84 -6.21 9.30
C THR A 8 -1.52 -6.18 7.80
N LEU A 9 -1.18 -7.32 7.20
CA LEU A 9 -1.01 -7.46 5.75
C LEU A 9 -2.30 -7.10 5.02
N ASN A 10 -3.43 -7.65 5.44
CA ASN A 10 -4.74 -7.34 4.86
C ASN A 10 -5.05 -5.84 4.94
N TYR A 11 -4.74 -5.20 6.07
CA TYR A 11 -4.92 -3.76 6.25
C TYR A 11 -4.07 -2.94 5.27
N TYR A 12 -2.77 -3.22 5.17
CA TYR A 12 -1.89 -2.45 4.28
C TYR A 12 -2.18 -2.71 2.79
N THR A 13 -2.51 -3.95 2.42
CA THR A 13 -2.95 -4.29 1.06
C THR A 13 -4.24 -3.56 0.71
N PHE A 14 -5.22 -3.51 1.62
CA PHE A 14 -6.43 -2.72 1.42
C PHE A 14 -6.12 -1.24 1.18
N LYS A 15 -5.23 -0.66 2.01
CA LYS A 15 -4.80 0.75 1.85
C LYS A 15 -4.05 1.01 0.55
N SER A 16 -3.21 0.07 0.11
CA SER A 16 -2.50 0.16 -1.18
C SER A 16 -3.51 0.20 -2.34
N ASN A 17 -4.51 -0.69 -2.30
CA ASN A 17 -5.60 -0.72 -3.28
C ASN A 17 -6.46 0.55 -3.27
N GLU A 18 -6.75 1.14 -2.11
CA GLU A 18 -7.47 2.43 -2.06
C GLU A 18 -6.69 3.54 -2.77
N VAL A 19 -5.38 3.63 -2.54
CA VAL A 19 -4.52 4.62 -3.21
C VAL A 19 -4.49 4.36 -4.71
N LEU A 20 -4.27 3.11 -5.12
CA LEU A 20 -4.21 2.70 -6.52
C LEU A 20 -5.53 2.98 -7.27
N ASN A 21 -6.66 2.66 -6.63
CA ASN A 21 -7.99 2.98 -7.17
C ASN A 21 -8.18 4.49 -7.31
N SER A 22 -7.75 5.29 -6.33
CA SER A 22 -7.85 6.75 -6.41
C SER A 22 -7.02 7.35 -7.56
N ILE A 23 -5.89 6.72 -7.90
CA ILE A 23 -5.07 7.09 -9.05
C ILE A 23 -5.82 6.71 -10.34
N ASN A 24 -6.21 5.44 -10.46
CA ASN A 24 -6.78 4.89 -11.68
C ASN A 24 -8.17 5.45 -12.01
N SER A 25 -8.93 5.88 -11.02
CA SER A 25 -10.27 6.47 -11.23
C SER A 25 -10.22 7.95 -11.59
N ASN A 26 -9.06 8.62 -11.51
CA ASN A 26 -8.94 10.06 -11.73
C ASN A 26 -8.10 10.35 -12.98
N SER A 27 -8.74 10.92 -14.00
CA SER A 27 -8.11 11.29 -15.27
C SER A 27 -7.51 12.70 -15.29
N ASN A 28 -7.60 13.44 -14.18
CA ASN A 28 -7.20 14.85 -14.08
C ASN A 28 -6.34 15.12 -12.83
N LEU A 29 -5.46 14.17 -12.48
CA LEU A 29 -4.47 14.39 -11.42
C LEU A 29 -3.37 15.33 -11.91
N THR A 30 -2.99 16.26 -11.04
CA THR A 30 -1.78 17.05 -11.22
C THR A 30 -0.53 16.20 -10.99
N VAL A 31 0.60 16.67 -11.50
CA VAL A 31 1.90 16.01 -11.29
C VAL A 31 2.21 15.87 -9.79
N ASP A 32 1.93 16.89 -8.99
CA ASP A 32 2.17 16.87 -7.55
C ASP A 32 1.32 15.81 -6.84
N GLU A 33 0.04 15.68 -7.20
CA GLU A 33 -0.83 14.64 -6.65
C GLU A 33 -0.38 13.22 -7.04
N ILE A 34 0.14 13.05 -8.26
CA ILE A 34 0.70 11.77 -8.71
C ILE A 34 1.93 11.43 -7.86
N ILE A 35 2.85 12.39 -7.66
CA ILE A 35 4.06 12.20 -6.87
C ILE A 35 3.71 11.85 -5.42
N GLU A 36 2.77 12.57 -4.80
CA GLU A 36 2.32 12.32 -3.43
C GLU A 36 1.72 10.92 -3.28
N LYS A 37 0.80 10.55 -4.18
CA LYS A 37 0.16 9.22 -4.14
C LYS A 37 1.15 8.09 -4.41
N ALA A 38 2.11 8.29 -5.32
CA ALA A 38 3.15 7.30 -5.60
C ALA A 38 4.09 7.11 -4.40
N ALA A 39 4.48 8.19 -3.70
CA ALA A 39 5.28 8.10 -2.49
C ALA A 39 4.56 7.31 -1.39
N LYS A 40 3.26 7.57 -1.20
CA LYS A 40 2.41 6.83 -0.26
C LYS A 40 2.30 5.35 -0.62
N LEU A 41 2.14 5.03 -1.90
CA LEU A 41 2.11 3.65 -2.39
C LEU A 41 3.43 2.94 -2.08
N SER A 42 4.56 3.58 -2.35
CA SER A 42 5.89 3.03 -2.05
C SER A 42 6.11 2.74 -0.56
N GLU A 43 5.60 3.59 0.34
CA GLU A 43 5.68 3.34 1.78
C GLU A 43 4.85 2.11 2.20
N LEU A 44 3.66 1.93 1.61
CA LEU A 44 2.79 0.79 1.87
C LEU A 44 3.44 -0.52 1.38
N GLU A 45 3.96 -0.53 0.15
CA GLU A 45 4.65 -1.70 -0.40
C GLU A 45 5.86 -2.11 0.45
N TYR A 46 6.67 -1.15 0.90
CA TYR A 46 7.78 -1.43 1.81
C TYR A 46 7.33 -2.14 3.10
N LYS A 47 6.23 -1.69 3.71
CA LYS A 47 5.66 -2.32 4.92
C LYS A 47 5.11 -3.71 4.64
N ILE A 48 4.44 -3.90 3.51
CA ILE A 48 3.91 -5.21 3.08
C ILE A 48 5.08 -6.19 2.91
N THR A 49 6.09 -5.82 2.12
CA THR A 49 7.27 -6.68 1.91
C THR A 49 7.98 -7.02 3.22
N ALA A 50 8.14 -6.06 4.13
CA ALA A 50 8.74 -6.32 5.44
C ALA A 50 7.94 -7.34 6.26
N LEU A 51 6.60 -7.26 6.23
CA LEU A 51 5.72 -8.20 6.92
C LEU A 51 5.70 -9.59 6.26
N GLU A 52 5.76 -9.66 4.94
CA GLU A 52 5.86 -10.93 4.21
C GLU A 52 7.16 -11.66 4.56
N VAL A 53 8.30 -10.95 4.59
CA VAL A 53 9.59 -11.51 5.02
C VAL A 53 9.52 -12.05 6.46
N VAL A 54 8.83 -11.35 7.37
CA VAL A 54 8.64 -11.81 8.75
C VAL A 54 7.66 -12.99 8.84
N LYS A 55 6.68 -13.09 7.93
CA LYS A 55 5.73 -14.21 7.88
C LYS A 55 6.39 -15.50 7.37
N GLU A 56 7.34 -15.38 6.44
CA GLU A 56 8.03 -16.52 5.81
C GLU A 56 9.17 -17.12 6.65
N ASN A 57 9.64 -16.43 7.70
CA ASN A 57 10.76 -16.85 8.56
C ASN A 57 10.33 -17.09 10.02
#